data_AF-A0A7V8YVT1-F1
#
_entry.id   AF-A0A7V8YVT1-F1
#
_cell.length_a   1.000
_cell.length_b   1.000
_cell.length_c   1.000
_cell.angle_alpha   90.00
_cell.angle_beta   90.00
_cell.angle_gamma   90.00
#
_symmetry.space_group_name_H-M   'P 1'
#
loop_
_entity.id
_entity.type
_entity.pdbx_description
1 polymer ?
#
loop_
_entity_poly.entity_id
_entity_poly.type
_entity_poly.pdbx_seq_one_letter_code
_entity_poly.pdbx_strand_id
1 'polypeptide(L)'
;MTDLWSTRAEAYRNALEQREGEDLDRIVEWAAGARTALDVATGGGHVARRLREAGLEVVSADPAPGMSPDVICPAEHLPFADSSFDLVVTRIAPHHFEDIALAVAEMARVAGEQLIV
;
A
#
# COMPACT_ATOMS: atom_id res chain seq x y z
N MET A 1 9.80 3.80 21.90
CA MET A 1 9.04 5.03 21.62
C MET A 1 8.08 4.65 20.50
N THR A 2 6.79 4.54 20.79
CA THR A 2 5.79 4.15 19.78
C THR A 2 5.60 5.33 18.85
N ASP A 3 5.76 5.14 17.54
CA ASP A 3 5.55 6.19 16.56
C ASP A 3 4.06 6.61 16.51
N LEU A 4 3.79 7.80 15.97
CA LEU A 4 2.46 8.41 15.95
C LEU A 4 1.43 7.51 15.24
N TRP A 5 1.84 6.81 14.19
CA TRP A 5 1.00 5.96 13.37
C TRP A 5 0.66 4.66 14.09
N SER A 6 1.65 4.02 14.71
CA SER A 6 1.43 2.85 15.57
C SER A 6 0.44 3.14 16.70
N THR A 7 0.46 4.36 17.24
CA THR A 7 -0.49 4.78 18.29
C THR A 7 -1.93 4.98 17.75
N ARG A 8 -2.08 5.25 16.46
CA ARG A 8 -3.37 5.50 15.79
C ARG A 8 -3.90 4.31 14.99
N ALA A 9 -3.16 3.21 14.92
CA ALA A 9 -3.46 2.09 14.03
C ALA A 9 -4.89 1.53 14.19
N GLU A 10 -5.41 1.47 15.42
CA GLU A 10 -6.78 1.02 15.66
C GLU A 10 -7.85 1.98 15.11
N ALA A 11 -7.59 3.29 15.13
CA ALA A 11 -8.48 4.27 14.53
C ALA A 11 -8.52 4.14 13.00
N TYR A 12 -7.37 3.95 12.34
CA TYR A 12 -7.29 3.76 10.88
C TYR A 12 -7.88 2.40 10.43
N ARG A 13 -7.70 1.34 11.20
CA ARG A 13 -8.37 0.05 10.92
C ARG A 13 -9.90 0.14 10.98
N ASN A 14 -10.44 0.98 11.86
CA ASN A 14 -11.88 1.07 12.11
C ASN A 14 -12.57 2.25 11.40
N ALA A 15 -11.83 3.18 10.82
CA ALA A 15 -12.38 4.32 10.10
C ALA A 15 -13.19 3.85 8.87
N LEU A 16 -14.52 4.06 8.91
CA LEU A 16 -15.45 3.67 7.86
C LEU A 16 -15.08 4.28 6.49
N GLU A 17 -14.63 5.53 6.48
CA GLU A 17 -14.18 6.26 5.28
C GLU A 17 -12.99 5.59 4.58
N GLN A 18 -12.23 4.75 5.29
CA GLN A 18 -11.08 4.03 4.75
C GLN A 18 -11.43 2.59 4.38
N ARG A 19 -12.46 2.01 5.01
CA ARG A 19 -12.91 0.62 4.80
C ARG A 19 -13.71 0.42 3.52
N GLU A 20 -14.46 1.44 3.11
CA GLU A 20 -15.43 1.40 2.02
C GLU A 20 -15.25 2.64 1.11
N GLY A 21 -15.58 2.50 -0.17
CA GLY A 21 -15.50 3.58 -1.15
C GLY A 21 -15.45 3.08 -2.59
N GLU A 22 -16.03 3.85 -3.52
CA GLU A 22 -16.00 3.55 -4.96
C GLU A 22 -14.56 3.49 -5.51
N ASP A 23 -13.63 4.18 -4.86
CA ASP A 23 -12.21 4.16 -5.19
C ASP A 23 -11.54 2.80 -4.91
N LEU A 24 -11.96 2.08 -3.86
CA LEU A 24 -11.50 0.71 -3.63
C LEU A 24 -11.99 -0.25 -4.73
N ASP A 25 -13.24 -0.10 -5.16
CA ASP A 25 -13.78 -0.90 -6.27
C ASP A 25 -13.04 -0.59 -7.56
N ARG A 26 -12.71 0.68 -7.79
CA ARG A 26 -11.92 1.13 -8.94
C ARG A 26 -10.49 0.58 -8.92
N ILE A 27 -9.83 0.55 -7.76
CA ILE A 27 -8.50 -0.07 -7.62
C ILE A 27 -8.55 -1.55 -8.02
N VAL A 28 -9.57 -2.29 -7.59
CA VAL A 28 -9.74 -3.71 -7.96
C VAL A 28 -10.00 -3.87 -9.46
N GLU A 29 -10.82 -2.98 -10.05
CA GLU A 29 -11.07 -2.96 -11.50
C GLU A 29 -9.77 -2.72 -12.28
N TRP A 30 -8.96 -1.74 -11.88
CA TRP A 30 -7.69 -1.42 -12.54
C TRP A 30 -6.64 -2.51 -12.34
N ALA A 31 -6.66 -3.21 -11.20
CA ALA A 31 -5.78 -4.35 -10.92
C ALA A 31 -6.08 -5.60 -11.78
N ALA A 32 -7.09 -5.57 -12.66
CA ALA A 32 -7.43 -6.70 -13.50
C ALA A 32 -6.24 -7.16 -14.35
N GLY A 33 -5.88 -8.44 -14.21
CA GLY A 33 -4.76 -9.08 -14.92
C GLY A 33 -3.47 -9.20 -14.11
N ALA A 34 -3.32 -8.42 -13.03
CA ALA A 34 -2.20 -8.57 -12.10
C ALA A 34 -2.34 -9.87 -11.27
N ARG A 35 -1.22 -10.50 -10.95
CA ARG A 35 -1.16 -11.68 -10.05
C ARG A 35 -0.55 -11.32 -8.71
N THR A 36 0.45 -10.43 -8.71
CA THR A 36 1.18 -9.98 -7.53
C THR A 36 1.01 -8.47 -7.32
N ALA A 37 0.87 -8.05 -6.07
CA ALA A 37 0.75 -6.63 -5.74
C ALA A 37 1.55 -6.23 -4.48
N LEU A 38 2.02 -4.97 -4.47
CA LEU A 38 2.55 -4.30 -3.29
C LEU A 38 1.61 -3.16 -2.87
N ASP A 39 1.09 -3.21 -1.64
CA ASP A 39 0.32 -2.14 -1.02
C ASP A 39 1.23 -1.29 -0.11
N VAL A 40 1.61 -0.10 -0.60
CA VAL A 40 2.57 0.81 0.05
C VAL A 40 1.83 1.79 0.94
N ALA A 41 2.35 1.93 2.18
CA ALA A 41 1.68 2.63 3.27
C ALA A 41 0.27 2.04 3.52
N THR A 42 0.24 0.71 3.72
CA THR A 42 -0.98 -0.10 3.81
C THR A 42 -1.93 0.36 4.92
N GLY A 43 -1.42 1.01 5.97
CA GLY A 43 -2.20 1.49 7.10
C GLY A 43 -3.07 0.37 7.70
N GLY A 44 -4.39 0.54 7.64
CA GLY A 44 -5.34 -0.46 8.11
C GLY A 44 -5.46 -1.73 7.26
N GLY A 45 -4.76 -1.83 6.12
CA GLY A 45 -4.77 -2.98 5.23
C GLY A 45 -5.99 -3.07 4.31
N HIS A 46 -6.71 -1.97 4.10
CA HIS A 46 -7.98 -1.98 3.35
C HIS A 46 -7.79 -2.31 1.87
N VAL A 47 -6.76 -1.73 1.22
CA VAL A 47 -6.42 -2.02 -0.17
C VAL A 47 -5.91 -3.46 -0.28
N ALA A 48 -4.91 -3.84 0.54
CA ALA A 48 -4.40 -5.20 0.57
C ALA A 48 -5.50 -6.26 0.75
N ARG A 49 -6.48 -6.03 1.63
CA ARG A 49 -7.62 -6.93 1.81
C ARG A 49 -8.44 -7.09 0.52
N ARG A 50 -8.80 -5.99 -0.14
CA ARG A 50 -9.62 -6.01 -1.36
C ARG A 50 -8.92 -6.70 -2.52
N LEU A 51 -7.62 -6.47 -2.68
CA LEU A 51 -6.81 -7.15 -3.70
C LEU A 51 -6.65 -8.65 -3.42
N ARG A 52 -6.46 -9.05 -2.15
CA ARG A 52 -6.44 -10.47 -1.75
C ARG A 52 -7.79 -11.15 -2.01
N GLU A 53 -8.91 -10.48 -1.73
CA GLU A 53 -10.26 -10.97 -2.05
C GLU A 53 -10.49 -11.12 -3.56
N ALA A 54 -9.82 -10.31 -4.38
CA ALA A 54 -9.82 -10.43 -5.84
C ALA A 54 -8.87 -11.53 -6.37
N GLY A 55 -8.13 -12.21 -5.49
CA GLY A 55 -7.28 -13.36 -5.83
C GLY A 55 -5.80 -13.02 -6.08
N LEU A 56 -5.35 -11.80 -5.78
CA LEU A 56 -3.94 -11.41 -5.93
C LEU A 56 -3.11 -11.88 -4.72
N GLU A 57 -1.85 -12.21 -4.98
CA GLU A 57 -0.82 -12.35 -3.95
C GLU A 57 -0.31 -10.97 -3.55
N VAL A 58 -0.62 -10.53 -2.33
CA VAL A 58 -0.35 -9.15 -1.89
C VAL A 58 0.65 -9.11 -0.75
N VAL A 59 1.71 -8.33 -0.94
CA VAL A 59 2.64 -7.89 0.11
C VAL A 59 2.23 -6.49 0.55
N SER A 60 2.15 -6.26 1.86
CA SER A 60 1.86 -4.95 2.43
C SER A 60 3.12 -4.34 3.06
N ALA A 61 3.31 -3.03 2.86
CA ALA A 61 4.43 -2.28 3.38
C ALA A 61 3.95 -1.04 4.15
N ASP A 62 4.55 -0.77 5.30
CA ASP A 62 4.27 0.46 6.07
C ASP A 62 5.46 0.77 7.00
N PRO A 63 5.86 2.04 7.17
CA PRO A 63 6.92 2.39 8.12
C PRO A 63 6.50 2.18 9.58
N ALA A 64 5.19 2.09 9.88
CA ALA A 64 4.66 1.98 11.23
C ALA A 64 4.41 0.52 11.63
N PRO A 65 5.18 -0.05 12.58
CA PRO A 65 5.00 -1.45 12.99
C PRO A 65 3.59 -1.77 13.54
N GLY A 66 2.91 -0.79 14.14
CA GLY A 66 1.56 -0.97 14.69
C GLY A 66 0.46 -1.14 13.65
N MET A 67 0.75 -0.86 12.37
CA MET A 67 -0.11 -1.21 11.23
C MET A 67 -0.05 -2.71 10.91
N SER A 68 0.95 -3.42 11.44
CA SER A 68 1.23 -4.84 11.19
C SER A 68 1.37 -5.18 9.69
N PRO A 69 2.20 -4.44 8.93
CA PRO A 69 2.47 -4.77 7.53
C PRO A 69 3.29 -6.07 7.44
N ASP A 70 3.35 -6.66 6.24
CA ASP A 70 4.24 -7.78 5.94
C ASP A 70 5.72 -7.33 5.97
N VAL A 71 5.98 -6.09 5.53
CA VAL A 71 7.33 -5.48 5.52
C VAL A 71 7.28 -4.09 6.17
N ILE A 72 8.15 -3.87 7.15
CA ILE A 72 8.29 -2.55 7.79
C ILE A 72 9.34 -1.75 7.04
N CYS A 73 8.91 -0.81 6.19
CA CYS A 73 9.78 0.09 5.44
C CYS A 73 9.04 1.37 5.03
N PRO A 74 9.77 2.50 4.84
CA PRO A 74 9.20 3.71 4.26
C PRO A 74 9.02 3.54 2.74
N ALA A 75 8.14 4.35 2.14
CA ALA A 75 7.85 4.31 0.70
C ALA A 75 9.06 4.75 -0.15
N GLU A 76 9.95 5.55 0.43
CA GLU A 76 11.18 6.07 -0.15
C GLU A 76 12.32 5.04 -0.22
N HIS A 77 12.18 3.90 0.46
CA HIS A 77 13.18 2.84 0.50
C HIS A 77 12.51 1.46 0.50
N LEU A 78 12.08 1.01 -0.69
CA LEU A 78 11.40 -0.27 -0.85
C LEU A 78 12.44 -1.40 -0.99
N PRO A 79 12.49 -2.38 -0.06
CA PRO A 79 13.52 -3.42 -0.03
C PRO A 79 13.22 -4.56 -1.03
N PHE A 80 12.77 -4.21 -2.22
CA PHE A 80 12.40 -5.14 -3.29
C PHE A 80 13.21 -4.88 -4.55
N ALA A 81 13.37 -5.94 -5.35
CA ALA A 81 14.03 -5.84 -6.64
C ALA A 81 13.19 -5.04 -7.64
N ASP A 82 13.82 -4.57 -8.70
CA ASP A 82 13.14 -3.89 -9.79
C ASP A 82 12.08 -4.82 -10.42
N SER A 83 10.91 -4.26 -10.73
CA SER A 83 9.78 -4.96 -11.35
C SER A 83 9.41 -6.30 -10.68
N SER A 84 9.44 -6.36 -9.35
CA SER A 84 9.12 -7.56 -8.58
C SER A 84 7.62 -7.78 -8.36
N PHE A 85 6.79 -6.80 -8.66
CA PHE A 85 5.33 -6.88 -8.52
C PHE A 85 4.65 -6.46 -9.83
N ASP A 86 3.60 -7.17 -10.24
CA ASP A 86 2.81 -6.77 -11.41
C ASP A 86 2.16 -5.39 -11.17
N LEU A 87 1.64 -5.19 -9.95
CA LEU A 87 0.99 -3.96 -9.47
C LEU A 87 1.67 -3.38 -8.22
N VAL A 88 1.84 -2.06 -8.19
CA VAL A 88 2.11 -1.31 -6.95
C VAL A 88 0.99 -0.32 -6.73
N VAL A 89 0.47 -0.25 -5.50
CA VAL A 89 -0.62 0.64 -5.13
C VAL A 89 -0.30 1.38 -3.84
N THR A 90 -0.69 2.64 -3.77
CA THR A 90 -0.83 3.38 -2.52
C THR A 90 -2.16 4.14 -2.55
N ARG A 91 -2.80 4.36 -1.41
CA ARG A 91 -4.11 5.02 -1.33
C ARG A 91 -4.19 5.90 -0.09
N ILE A 92 -4.55 7.18 -0.28
CA ILE A 92 -4.78 8.16 0.81
C ILE A 92 -3.53 8.34 1.71
N ALA A 93 -2.35 7.93 1.25
CA ALA A 93 -1.08 8.07 1.97
C ALA A 93 -0.10 9.09 1.39
N PRO A 94 -0.06 9.41 0.07
CA PRO A 94 1.02 10.21 -0.52
C PRO A 94 1.33 11.56 0.14
N HIS A 95 0.34 12.20 0.77
CA HIS A 95 0.52 13.47 1.48
C HIS A 95 1.30 13.34 2.81
N HIS A 96 1.61 12.12 3.25
CA HIS A 96 2.42 11.83 4.43
C HIS A 96 3.88 11.46 4.08
N PHE A 97 4.21 11.28 2.81
CA PHE A 97 5.57 10.91 2.41
C PHE A 97 6.52 12.09 2.65
N GLU A 98 7.72 11.80 3.13
CA GLU A 98 8.74 12.83 3.39
C GLU A 98 9.27 13.37 2.06
N ASP A 99 9.46 12.48 1.08
CA ASP A 99 9.81 12.82 -0.29
C ASP A 99 8.91 12.06 -1.27
N ILE A 100 7.85 12.73 -1.71
CA ILE A 100 6.89 12.16 -2.67
C ILE A 100 7.54 11.79 -4.00
N ALA A 101 8.56 12.53 -4.45
CA ALA A 101 9.20 12.25 -5.73
C ALA A 101 10.03 10.96 -5.64
N LEU A 102 10.77 10.79 -4.54
CA LEU A 102 11.53 9.57 -4.26
C LEU A 102 10.60 8.37 -4.03
N ALA A 103 9.53 8.53 -3.25
CA ALA A 103 8.56 7.47 -3.03
C ALA A 103 7.91 6.99 -4.34
N VAL A 104 7.48 7.91 -5.21
CA VAL A 104 6.93 7.56 -6.53
C VAL A 104 7.98 6.90 -7.41
N ALA A 105 9.24 7.34 -7.36
CA ALA A 105 10.32 6.72 -8.11
C ALA A 105 10.58 5.27 -7.64
N GLU A 106 10.60 5.01 -6.33
CA GLU A 106 10.75 3.66 -5.77
C GLU A 106 9.55 2.77 -6.10
N MET A 107 8.32 3.28 -5.97
CA MET A 107 7.11 2.54 -6.35
C MET A 107 7.12 2.17 -7.84
N ALA A 108 7.53 3.11 -8.71
CA ALA A 108 7.68 2.84 -10.14
C ALA A 108 8.81 1.85 -10.45
N ARG A 109 9.92 1.89 -9.68
CA ARG A 109 11.04 0.95 -9.83
C ARG A 109 10.63 -0.49 -9.57
N VAL A 110 9.85 -0.72 -8.50
CA VAL A 110 9.43 -2.09 -8.11
C VAL A 110 8.18 -2.57 -8.85
N ALA A 111 7.45 -1.68 -9.53
CA ALA A 111 6.33 -2.02 -10.40
C ALA A 111 6.79 -2.61 -11.75
N GLY A 112 6.11 -3.65 -12.19
CA GLY A 112 6.31 -4.29 -13.49
C GLY A 112 5.40 -3.71 -14.57
N GLU A 113 4.10 -3.63 -14.30
CA GLU A 113 3.11 -3.19 -15.30
C GLU A 113 2.37 -1.93 -14.88
N GLN A 114 1.98 -1.83 -13.60
CA GLN A 114 1.07 -0.79 -13.14
C GLN A 114 1.49 -0.18 -11.80
N LEU A 115 1.29 1.13 -11.70
CA LEU A 115 1.38 1.91 -10.47
C LEU A 115 0.08 2.71 -10.32
N ILE A 116 -0.60 2.55 -9.19
CA ILE A 116 -1.81 3.29 -8.81
C ILE A 116 -1.51 4.13 -7.57
N VAL A 117 -1.82 5.43 -7.61
CA VAL A 117 -1.54 6.42 -6.53
C VAL A 117 -2.78 7.21 -6.19
#